data_AF-A0A914T3Q0-F1
#
_entry.id   AF-A0A914T3Q0-F1
#
_cell.length_a   1.000
_cell.length_b   1.000
_cell.length_c   1.000
_cell.angle_alpha   90.00
_cell.angle_beta   90.00
_cell.angle_gamma   90.00
#
_symmetry.space_group_name_H-M   'P 1'
#
loop_
_entity.id
_entity.type
_entity.pdbx_description
1 polymer ?
#
loop_
_entity_poly.entity_id
_entity_poly.type
_entity_poly.pdbx_seq_one_letter_code
_entity_poly.pdbx_strand_id
1 'polypeptide(L)'
;MLKYQVRSTPHKSNLGGAPSPSTSSQHRTIISIGANDTIRASTTSLCSSSNSSFASNHSTSAAARNNHRYFRTRSNSISSLSSLESSDFADWGHLRIFTGNIKAEIDFKTLKVSTQTTVQQIIEILLSKFRLTCRDPNLYQLWMEVSTRNGSEEVKTLLELDPTSRPLELQRCHPTNQSRFILHQASNGILVRIHDNEICPESNYKSLLISPRTTVGEVIQLVLQIARIHSSSINYRLMLVDENAEAEIPLELVFSAIYLNLKHSTQKIVIRK
;
A
#
# COMPACT_ATOMS: atom_id res chain seq x y z
N MET A 1 -35.48 -5.65 2.31
CA MET A 1 -35.96 -6.88 1.67
C MET A 1 -36.15 -6.59 0.18
N LEU A 2 -35.27 -7.09 -0.68
CA LEU A 2 -35.31 -6.84 -2.13
C LEU A 2 -35.79 -8.11 -2.85
N LYS A 3 -36.88 -8.01 -3.61
CA LYS A 3 -37.38 -9.07 -4.49
C LYS A 3 -36.87 -8.80 -5.90
N TYR A 4 -36.05 -9.68 -6.46
CA TYR A 4 -35.79 -9.67 -7.90
C TYR A 4 -36.99 -10.28 -8.62
N GLN A 5 -37.54 -9.55 -9.58
CA GLN A 5 -38.70 -9.97 -10.37
C GLN A 5 -38.28 -10.15 -11.83
N VAL A 6 -38.34 -11.39 -12.31
CA VAL A 6 -38.12 -11.72 -13.73
C VAL A 6 -39.26 -11.12 -14.57
N ARG A 7 -38.94 -10.51 -15.70
CA ARG A 7 -39.91 -10.06 -16.71
C ARG A 7 -39.72 -10.83 -18.01
N SER A 8 -40.84 -11.29 -18.58
CA SER A 8 -40.92 -11.92 -19.89
C SER A 8 -40.90 -10.87 -21.01
N THR A 9 -40.46 -11.29 -22.20
CA THR A 9 -40.43 -10.49 -23.44
C THR A 9 -41.75 -10.61 -24.22
N PRO A 10 -42.32 -9.49 -24.72
CA PRO A 10 -43.38 -9.50 -25.72
C PRO A 10 -42.89 -9.17 -27.14
N HIS A 11 -43.75 -9.42 -28.12
CA HIS A 11 -43.43 -9.37 -29.56
C HIS A 11 -43.45 -7.94 -30.16
N LYS A 12 -42.82 -7.77 -31.34
CA LYS A 12 -42.81 -6.50 -32.09
C LYS A 12 -44.16 -6.15 -32.70
N SER A 13 -44.48 -4.85 -32.73
CA SER A 13 -45.21 -4.19 -33.82
C SER A 13 -44.66 -2.76 -34.01
N ASN A 14 -44.74 -2.22 -35.23
CA ASN A 14 -44.19 -0.91 -35.59
C ASN A 14 -45.30 0.15 -35.66
N LEU A 15 -44.98 1.42 -35.35
CA LEU A 15 -45.34 2.59 -36.17
C LEU A 15 -44.57 3.85 -35.71
N GLY A 16 -44.29 4.75 -36.67
CA GLY A 16 -43.21 5.75 -36.59
C GLY A 16 -43.37 6.95 -35.65
N GLY A 17 -42.24 7.60 -35.37
CA GLY A 17 -42.14 8.89 -34.67
C GLY A 17 -40.68 9.24 -34.30
N ALA A 18 -40.16 10.36 -34.84
CA ALA A 18 -38.82 10.90 -34.59
C ALA A 18 -38.84 12.43 -34.85
N PRO A 19 -37.85 13.25 -34.40
CA PRO A 19 -36.57 12.90 -33.78
C PRO A 19 -36.24 13.60 -32.43
N SER A 20 -35.04 13.29 -31.91
CA SER A 20 -34.29 13.89 -30.78
C SER A 20 -33.81 15.35 -31.06
N PRO A 21 -33.03 16.07 -30.19
CA PRO A 21 -32.29 15.72 -28.95
C PRO A 21 -32.68 16.64 -27.74
N SER A 22 -31.93 16.92 -26.66
CA SER A 22 -30.52 16.69 -26.25
C SER A 22 -30.26 16.66 -24.72
N THR A 23 -29.01 16.33 -24.37
CA THR A 23 -28.22 16.50 -23.13
C THR A 23 -28.49 17.78 -22.28
N SER A 24 -28.30 17.81 -20.96
CA SER A 24 -27.01 17.50 -20.28
C SER A 24 -27.13 17.34 -18.75
N SER A 25 -26.17 16.64 -18.13
CA SER A 25 -26.08 16.45 -16.67
C SER A 25 -25.23 17.54 -16.00
N GLN A 26 -25.75 18.19 -14.95
CA GLN A 26 -24.97 19.12 -14.11
C GLN A 26 -24.50 18.44 -12.82
N HIS A 27 -23.19 18.37 -12.61
CA HIS A 27 -22.62 18.09 -11.29
C HIS A 27 -22.92 19.27 -10.33
N ARG A 28 -23.38 18.96 -9.12
CA ARG A 28 -23.47 19.92 -8.01
C ARG A 28 -22.44 19.58 -6.94
N THR A 29 -21.35 20.33 -6.90
CA THR A 29 -20.51 20.44 -5.70
C THR A 29 -20.92 21.70 -4.97
N ILE A 30 -21.26 21.59 -3.68
CA ILE A 30 -21.67 22.72 -2.84
C ILE A 30 -20.75 22.76 -1.63
N ILE A 31 -19.95 23.81 -1.52
CA ILE A 31 -19.65 24.61 -0.31
C ILE A 31 -18.71 25.75 -0.73
N SER A 32 -18.90 26.92 -0.15
CA SER A 32 -18.06 28.12 -0.28
C SER A 32 -18.24 28.97 0.98
N ILE A 33 -17.61 30.15 1.04
CA ILE A 33 -17.40 31.01 2.22
C ILE A 33 -16.25 30.47 3.11
N GLY A 34 -15.30 31.26 3.61
CA GLY A 34 -15.10 32.72 3.51
C GLY A 34 -13.64 33.11 3.26
N ALA A 35 -13.38 34.43 3.11
CA ALA A 35 -12.11 34.97 2.60
C ALA A 35 -11.29 35.75 3.64
N ASN A 36 -10.15 36.27 3.17
CA ASN A 36 -9.08 37.02 3.87
C ASN A 36 -8.07 36.11 4.60
N ASP A 37 -6.76 36.35 4.56
CA ASP A 37 -6.02 37.57 4.16
C ASP A 37 -5.18 37.47 2.86
N THR A 38 -4.69 38.62 2.39
CA THR A 38 -3.97 38.79 1.12
C THR A 38 -2.50 39.19 1.33
N ILE A 39 -1.54 38.29 1.06
CA ILE A 39 -0.13 38.67 0.80
C ILE A 39 0.38 38.03 -0.49
N ARG A 40 0.91 38.90 -1.35
CA ARG A 40 1.41 38.67 -2.71
C ARG A 40 2.39 37.49 -2.85
N ALA A 41 2.15 36.65 -3.85
CA ALA A 41 3.19 35.88 -4.52
C ALA A 41 3.40 36.46 -5.94
N SER A 42 4.65 36.79 -6.30
CA SER A 42 4.99 37.31 -7.64
C SER A 42 5.61 36.21 -8.49
N THR A 43 4.90 35.80 -9.55
CA THR A 43 5.38 34.82 -10.52
C THR A 43 6.18 35.49 -11.64
N THR A 44 7.46 35.15 -11.77
CA THR A 44 8.25 35.41 -12.99
C THR A 44 9.04 34.16 -13.38
N SER A 45 8.45 33.34 -14.24
CA SER A 45 9.17 32.31 -14.97
C SER A 45 9.85 32.92 -16.20
N LEU A 46 11.13 32.63 -16.42
CA LEU A 46 11.76 32.70 -17.74
C LEU A 46 12.88 31.64 -17.82
N CYS A 47 13.22 31.25 -19.04
CA CYS A 47 14.10 30.12 -19.33
C CYS A 47 15.17 30.50 -20.37
N SER A 48 16.08 29.54 -20.62
CA SER A 48 16.93 29.44 -21.81
C SER A 48 18.19 30.34 -21.93
N SER A 49 19.32 29.70 -21.61
CA SER A 49 20.42 29.43 -22.56
C SER A 49 21.31 30.55 -23.14
N SER A 50 22.62 30.37 -22.88
CA SER A 50 23.74 30.53 -23.82
C SER A 50 24.12 31.93 -24.36
N ASN A 51 25.34 32.40 -24.05
CA ASN A 51 26.49 32.13 -24.95
C ASN A 51 27.86 32.44 -24.32
N SER A 52 28.92 32.18 -25.10
CA SER A 52 30.35 32.46 -24.90
C SER A 52 30.65 33.99 -24.84
N SER A 53 31.86 34.51 -24.54
CA SER A 53 33.20 34.06 -25.00
C SER A 53 34.41 34.63 -24.24
N PHE A 54 35.56 34.02 -24.54
CA PHE A 54 36.97 34.28 -24.16
C PHE A 54 37.47 35.71 -23.88
N ALA A 55 38.32 35.84 -22.84
CA ALA A 55 39.47 36.76 -22.71
C ALA A 55 40.38 36.26 -21.54
N SER A 56 41.46 35.51 -21.80
CA SER A 56 42.83 35.96 -22.13
C SER A 56 43.66 36.45 -20.93
N ASN A 57 44.72 35.70 -20.63
CA ASN A 57 45.79 35.87 -19.64
C ASN A 57 46.16 37.32 -19.20
N HIS A 58 46.61 37.45 -17.94
CA HIS A 58 47.99 37.89 -17.69
C HIS A 58 48.52 37.43 -16.33
N SER A 59 49.74 36.90 -16.30
CA SER A 59 50.48 36.57 -15.07
C SER A 59 51.55 37.62 -14.80
N THR A 60 51.49 38.30 -13.65
CA THR A 60 52.55 39.22 -13.19
C THR A 60 52.85 38.97 -11.71
N SER A 61 54.08 38.57 -11.40
CA SER A 61 54.56 38.38 -10.04
C SER A 61 54.98 39.72 -9.42
N ALA A 62 54.42 40.03 -8.25
CA ALA A 62 54.91 41.11 -7.40
C ALA A 62 54.96 40.62 -5.95
N ALA A 63 56.13 40.71 -5.32
CA ALA A 63 56.32 40.25 -3.95
C ALA A 63 55.93 41.33 -2.94
N ALA A 64 54.84 41.11 -2.19
CA ALA A 64 54.45 41.94 -1.07
C ALA A 64 54.38 41.10 0.22
N ARG A 65 55.27 41.38 1.18
CA ARG A 65 55.18 40.80 2.52
C ARG A 65 54.07 41.51 3.30
N ASN A 66 53.04 40.79 3.74
CA ASN A 66 52.32 41.20 4.93
C ASN A 66 51.68 40.02 5.67
N ASN A 67 51.82 40.00 6.99
CA ASN A 67 51.20 38.97 7.84
C ASN A 67 49.74 39.36 8.10
N HIS A 68 48.80 38.57 7.57
CA HIS A 68 47.42 38.60 8.07
C HIS A 68 46.85 37.21 8.30
N ARG A 69 45.91 37.15 9.25
CA ARG A 69 45.54 35.92 9.95
C ARG A 69 44.73 34.99 9.05
N TYR A 70 45.13 33.73 8.95
CA TYR A 70 44.33 32.68 8.32
C TYR A 70 43.04 32.43 9.12
N PHE A 71 41.96 33.14 8.81
CA PHE A 71 40.63 32.61 9.01
C PHE A 71 40.45 31.43 8.07
N ARG A 72 40.63 30.21 8.59
CA ARG A 72 40.34 28.97 7.86
C ARG A 72 38.82 28.84 7.70
N THR A 73 38.29 29.40 6.61
CA THR A 73 36.98 29.01 6.07
C THR A 73 37.07 27.55 5.63
N ARG A 74 36.81 26.62 6.55
CA ARG A 74 36.72 25.18 6.28
C ARG A 74 35.38 24.90 5.57
N SER A 75 35.33 25.23 4.28
CA SER A 75 34.27 24.78 3.39
C SER A 75 34.35 23.24 3.29
N ASN A 76 33.46 22.55 3.99
CA ASN A 76 33.34 21.08 3.92
C ASN A 76 32.63 20.66 2.63
N SER A 77 33.19 21.04 1.48
CA SER A 77 32.67 20.78 0.14
C SER A 77 32.93 19.33 -0.28
N ILE A 78 32.17 18.39 0.29
CA ILE A 78 32.21 16.95 -0.08
C ILE A 78 31.39 16.62 -1.35
N SER A 79 30.86 17.64 -2.03
CA SER A 79 29.88 17.54 -3.13
C SER A 79 30.45 17.16 -4.51
N SER A 80 31.59 16.46 -4.58
CA SER A 80 32.35 16.31 -5.84
C SER A 80 33.06 14.96 -6.09
N LEU A 81 32.73 13.87 -5.39
CA LEU A 81 33.22 12.51 -5.73
C LEU A 81 32.16 11.42 -5.43
N SER A 82 31.03 11.44 -6.16
CA SER A 82 30.03 10.36 -6.13
C SER A 82 29.36 10.18 -7.49
N SER A 83 30.17 9.91 -8.52
CA SER A 83 29.72 9.50 -9.85
C SER A 83 30.63 8.37 -10.33
N LEU A 84 30.08 7.47 -11.16
CA LEU A 84 30.72 6.27 -11.72
C LEU A 84 30.80 4.99 -10.84
N GLU A 85 30.21 4.93 -9.64
CA GLU A 85 30.09 3.66 -8.89
C GLU A 85 28.62 3.25 -8.62
N SER A 86 28.10 2.45 -9.56
CA SER A 86 26.86 1.66 -9.56
C SER A 86 25.53 2.34 -9.17
N SER A 87 24.63 2.42 -10.16
CA SER A 87 23.18 2.64 -10.01
C SER A 87 22.53 1.71 -8.98
N ASP A 88 23.04 0.50 -8.84
CA ASP A 88 22.31 -0.61 -8.23
C ASP A 88 22.31 -0.51 -6.70
N PHE A 89 23.22 0.28 -6.12
CA PHE A 89 23.15 0.65 -4.70
C PHE A 89 22.17 1.81 -4.43
N ALA A 90 21.90 2.67 -5.42
CA ALA A 90 20.99 3.79 -5.25
C ALA A 90 19.54 3.33 -5.04
N ASP A 91 19.13 2.18 -5.58
CA ASP A 91 17.77 1.64 -5.41
C ASP A 91 17.56 0.78 -4.16
N TRP A 92 18.60 0.44 -3.40
CA TRP A 92 18.46 -0.39 -2.19
C TRP A 92 18.69 0.41 -0.90
N GLY A 93 18.20 -0.13 0.21
CA GLY A 93 18.35 0.51 1.51
C GLY A 93 17.82 -0.35 2.66
N HIS A 94 17.87 0.20 3.86
CA HIS A 94 17.41 -0.45 5.08
C HIS A 94 16.21 0.28 5.67
N LEU A 95 15.14 -0.48 5.96
CA LEU A 95 13.99 -0.02 6.74
C LEU A 95 14.06 -0.61 8.15
N ARG A 96 13.82 0.22 9.17
CA ARG A 96 13.61 -0.22 10.55
C ARG A 96 12.11 -0.18 10.86
N ILE A 97 11.49 -1.35 10.95
CA ILE A 97 10.05 -1.50 11.16
C ILE A 97 9.82 -2.01 12.59
N PHE A 98 9.08 -1.26 13.40
CA PHE A 98 8.77 -1.63 14.77
C PHE A 98 7.63 -2.65 14.81
N THR A 99 7.77 -3.69 15.63
CA THR A 99 6.98 -4.94 15.54
C THR A 99 6.46 -5.46 16.88
N GLY A 100 6.67 -4.73 17.98
CA GLY A 100 6.23 -5.14 19.33
C GLY A 100 4.73 -5.46 19.44
N ASN A 101 3.88 -4.77 18.68
CA ASN A 101 2.44 -5.02 18.61
C ASN A 101 2.07 -6.39 17.99
N ILE A 102 3.00 -7.02 17.27
CA ILE A 102 2.82 -8.32 16.59
C ILE A 102 3.60 -9.43 17.29
N LYS A 103 4.80 -9.13 17.77
CA LYS A 103 5.65 -10.04 18.55
C LYS A 103 6.41 -9.24 19.60
N ALA A 104 5.93 -9.30 20.85
CA ALA A 104 6.46 -8.53 21.97
C ALA A 104 7.95 -8.79 22.28
N GLU A 105 8.50 -9.94 21.89
CA GLU A 105 9.94 -10.25 21.98
C GLU A 105 10.83 -9.45 20.99
N ILE A 106 10.23 -8.77 20.01
CA ILE A 106 10.95 -8.10 18.91
C ILE A 106 10.42 -6.68 18.74
N ASP A 107 11.06 -5.73 19.41
CA ASP A 107 10.80 -4.28 19.29
C ASP A 107 10.73 -3.83 17.83
N PHE A 108 11.67 -4.29 17.00
CA PHE A 108 11.79 -3.95 15.59
C PHE A 108 12.52 -5.01 14.77
N LYS A 109 12.23 -5.05 13.47
CA LYS A 109 13.00 -5.77 12.47
C LYS A 109 13.59 -4.79 11.45
N THR A 110 14.90 -4.91 11.21
CA THR A 110 15.54 -4.25 10.07
C THR A 110 15.43 -5.14 8.84
N LEU A 111 14.97 -4.59 7.72
CA LEU A 111 14.91 -5.24 6.41
C LEU A 111 15.81 -4.50 5.42
N LYS A 112 16.56 -5.24 4.59
CA LYS A 112 17.12 -4.70 3.34
C LYS A 112 16.07 -4.86 2.24
N VAL A 113 15.69 -3.77 1.59
CA VAL A 113 14.64 -3.70 0.56
C VAL A 113 15.04 -2.74 -0.57
N SER A 114 14.31 -2.77 -1.69
CA SER A 114 14.46 -1.81 -2.78
C SER A 114 13.44 -0.66 -2.69
N THR A 115 13.66 0.40 -3.46
CA THR A 115 12.70 1.50 -3.70
C THR A 115 11.35 0.96 -4.16
N GLN A 116 11.36 -0.03 -5.05
CA GLN A 116 10.17 -0.65 -5.62
C GLN A 116 9.43 -1.59 -4.64
N THR A 117 9.97 -1.88 -3.46
CA THR A 117 9.36 -2.83 -2.51
C THR A 117 8.14 -2.19 -1.82
N THR A 118 6.96 -2.81 -1.98
CA THR A 118 5.69 -2.26 -1.47
C THR A 118 5.41 -2.59 -0.01
N VAL A 119 4.45 -1.89 0.60
CA VAL A 119 3.90 -2.19 1.93
C VAL A 119 3.43 -3.65 2.03
N GLN A 120 2.68 -4.13 1.04
CA GLN A 120 2.21 -5.53 1.00
C GLN A 120 3.39 -6.53 1.03
N GLN A 121 4.39 -6.33 0.17
CA GLN A 121 5.58 -7.20 0.12
C GLN A 121 6.36 -7.17 1.45
N ILE A 122 6.45 -6.00 2.09
CA ILE A 122 7.07 -5.85 3.41
C ILE A 122 6.31 -6.64 4.49
N ILE A 123 4.97 -6.63 4.46
CA ILE A 123 4.13 -7.43 5.37
C ILE A 123 4.40 -8.92 5.14
N GLU A 124 4.34 -9.41 3.91
CA GLU A 124 4.61 -10.81 3.55
C GLU A 124 6.01 -11.26 4.00
N ILE A 125 7.03 -10.42 3.79
CA ILE A 125 8.41 -10.65 4.23
C ILE A 125 8.50 -10.74 5.77
N LEU A 126 7.77 -9.90 6.51
CA LEU A 126 7.76 -9.93 7.99
C LEU A 126 7.03 -11.15 8.52
N LEU A 127 5.84 -11.48 7.99
CA LEU A 127 5.10 -12.68 8.37
C LEU A 127 5.90 -13.95 8.09
N SER A 128 6.59 -14.03 6.95
CA SER A 128 7.54 -15.09 6.63
C SER A 128 8.68 -15.18 7.66
N LYS A 129 9.37 -14.07 7.95
CA LYS A 129 10.46 -14.02 8.93
C LYS A 129 10.02 -14.30 10.38
N PHE A 130 8.74 -14.11 10.70
CA PHE A 130 8.16 -14.42 12.01
C PHE A 130 7.44 -15.79 12.07
N ARG A 131 7.44 -16.57 10.97
CA ARG A 131 6.72 -17.85 10.84
C ARG A 131 5.19 -17.73 11.04
N LEU A 132 4.64 -16.59 10.65
CA LEU A 132 3.21 -16.24 10.69
C LEU A 132 2.52 -16.40 9.32
N THR A 133 3.09 -17.20 8.41
CA THR A 133 2.56 -17.44 7.04
C THR A 133 1.18 -18.12 6.98
N CYS A 134 0.66 -18.56 8.12
CA CYS A 134 -0.70 -19.08 8.30
C CYS A 134 -1.70 -18.00 8.78
N ARG A 135 -1.33 -16.72 8.72
CA ARG A 135 -2.19 -15.57 8.99
C ARG A 135 -2.51 -14.86 7.69
N ASP A 136 -3.72 -14.30 7.61
CA ASP A 136 -4.13 -13.44 6.51
C ASP A 136 -3.26 -12.16 6.48
N PRO A 137 -2.53 -11.87 5.39
CA PRO A 137 -1.69 -10.67 5.29
C PRO A 137 -2.49 -9.37 5.32
N ASN A 138 -3.75 -9.37 4.86
CA ASN A 138 -4.62 -8.19 4.84
C ASN A 138 -5.17 -7.80 6.22
N LEU A 139 -4.84 -8.57 7.28
CA LEU A 139 -5.03 -8.15 8.66
C LEU A 139 -3.90 -7.25 9.17
N TYR A 140 -2.81 -7.08 8.42
CA TYR A 140 -1.67 -6.27 8.83
C TYR A 140 -1.59 -4.98 8.04
N GLN A 141 -1.12 -3.92 8.71
CA GLN A 141 -0.99 -2.57 8.15
C GLN A 141 0.39 -2.04 8.48
N LEU A 142 1.03 -1.32 7.55
CA LEU A 142 2.24 -0.56 7.85
C LEU A 142 1.88 0.90 8.06
N TRP A 143 2.16 1.39 9.27
CA TRP A 143 1.97 2.78 9.66
C TRP A 143 3.31 3.53 9.62
N MET A 144 3.26 4.83 9.33
CA MET A 144 4.39 5.74 9.34
C MET A 144 4.14 6.84 10.37
N GLU A 145 4.93 6.84 11.44
CA GLU A 145 5.07 7.99 12.35
C GLU A 145 6.05 8.98 11.72
N VAL A 146 5.59 10.21 11.49
CA VAL A 146 6.43 11.33 11.05
C VAL A 146 6.54 12.35 12.18
N SER A 147 7.77 12.59 12.63
CA SER A 147 8.11 13.63 13.60
C SER A 147 8.45 14.94 12.89
N THR A 148 7.65 15.97 13.14
CA THR A 148 7.91 17.35 12.69
C THR A 148 8.19 18.23 13.90
N ARG A 149 8.80 19.42 13.70
CA ARG A 149 9.15 20.32 14.80
C ARG A 149 8.44 21.67 14.65
N ASN A 150 7.60 22.01 15.61
CA ASN A 150 6.92 23.30 15.71
C ASN A 150 7.61 24.15 16.80
N GLY A 151 8.60 24.94 16.42
CA GLY A 151 9.42 25.72 17.37
C GLY A 151 10.20 24.84 18.34
N SER A 152 9.77 24.80 19.60
CA SER A 152 10.35 23.94 20.65
C SER A 152 9.78 22.52 20.67
N GLU A 153 8.57 22.29 20.14
CA GLU A 153 7.82 21.04 20.32
C GLU A 153 7.98 20.07 19.15
N GLU A 154 7.96 18.76 19.45
CA GLU A 154 7.93 17.69 18.46
C GLU A 154 6.48 17.22 18.25
N VAL A 155 5.96 17.42 17.04
CA VAL A 155 4.60 17.02 16.64
C VAL A 155 4.68 15.74 15.83
N LYS A 156 4.09 14.67 16.34
CA LYS A 156 4.06 13.34 15.73
C LYS A 156 2.75 13.09 15.00
N THR A 157 2.83 12.74 13.73
CA THR A 157 1.66 12.37 12.90
C THR A 157 1.76 10.90 12.53
N LEU A 158 0.68 10.13 12.73
CA LEU A 158 0.57 8.73 12.31
C LEU A 158 -0.23 8.63 11.01
N LEU A 159 0.35 7.96 10.00
CA LEU A 159 -0.24 7.76 8.69
C LEU A 159 -0.34 6.25 8.41
N GLU A 160 -1.51 5.73 8.07
CA GLU A 160 -1.64 4.40 7.48
C GLU A 160 -1.17 4.46 6.02
N LEU A 161 -0.28 3.54 5.62
CA LEU A 161 0.22 3.49 4.24
C LEU A 161 -0.62 2.53 3.40
N ASP A 162 -1.01 2.96 2.20
CA ASP A 162 -1.68 2.09 1.23
C ASP A 162 -0.79 0.87 0.87
N PRO A 163 -1.35 -0.35 0.66
CA PRO A 163 -0.59 -1.55 0.31
C PRO A 163 0.40 -1.43 -0.88
N THR A 164 0.13 -0.51 -1.81
CA THR A 164 1.00 -0.22 -2.98
C THR A 164 2.10 0.80 -2.70
N SER A 165 2.03 1.51 -1.56
CA SER A 165 3.03 2.50 -1.13
C SER A 165 4.42 1.88 -1.01
N ARG A 166 5.46 2.70 -1.16
CA ARG A 166 6.87 2.29 -1.19
C ARG A 166 7.66 2.87 -0.01
N PRO A 167 7.77 2.15 1.13
CA PRO A 167 8.24 2.77 2.37
C PRO A 167 9.72 3.20 2.34
N LEU A 168 10.56 2.62 1.47
CA LEU A 168 11.94 3.08 1.31
C LEU A 168 12.03 4.41 0.54
N GLU A 169 11.17 4.63 -0.46
CA GLU A 169 11.07 5.95 -1.12
C GLU A 169 10.58 6.99 -0.10
N LEU A 170 9.51 6.68 0.65
CA LEU A 170 8.99 7.55 1.72
C LEU A 170 10.05 7.87 2.78
N GLN A 171 10.84 6.89 3.24
CA GLN A 171 11.91 7.11 4.23
C GLN A 171 12.96 8.11 3.73
N ARG A 172 13.21 8.19 2.42
CA ARG A 172 14.20 9.10 1.81
C ARG A 172 13.67 10.53 1.65
N CYS A 173 12.34 10.73 1.71
CA CYS A 173 11.73 12.06 1.69
C CYS A 173 11.84 12.81 3.03
N HIS A 174 12.23 12.15 4.11
CA HIS A 174 12.37 12.75 5.44
C HIS A 174 13.84 12.77 5.92
N PRO A 175 14.23 13.76 6.74
CA PRO A 175 15.52 13.74 7.43
C PRO A 175 15.70 12.50 8.33
N THR A 176 16.94 12.08 8.51
CA THR A 176 17.32 10.91 9.30
C THR A 176 16.67 10.94 10.69
N ASN A 177 16.03 9.82 11.08
CA ASN A 177 15.28 9.63 12.33
C ASN A 177 13.95 10.42 12.47
N GLN A 178 13.49 11.16 11.46
CA GLN A 178 12.17 11.83 11.49
C GLN A 178 11.02 10.98 10.96
N SER A 179 11.30 9.79 10.40
CA SER A 179 10.30 8.80 9.97
C SER A 179 10.49 7.46 10.69
N ARG A 180 9.42 6.88 11.22
CA ARG A 180 9.40 5.59 11.91
C ARG A 180 8.28 4.70 11.36
N PHE A 181 8.60 3.49 10.91
CA PHE A 181 7.60 2.54 10.41
C PHE A 181 7.17 1.57 11.50
N ILE A 182 5.87 1.26 11.58
CA ILE A 182 5.27 0.44 12.63
C ILE A 182 4.35 -0.60 11.97
N LEU A 183 4.58 -1.88 12.24
CA LEU A 183 3.66 -2.95 11.83
C LEU A 183 2.53 -3.07 12.84
N HIS A 184 1.30 -2.91 12.37
CA HIS A 184 0.06 -3.04 13.14
C HIS A 184 -0.76 -4.24 12.64
N GLN A 185 -1.61 -4.81 13.50
CA GLN A 185 -2.61 -5.81 13.11
C GLN A 185 -3.99 -5.25 13.44
N ALA A 186 -4.86 -5.18 12.43
CA ALA A 186 -6.22 -4.71 12.58
C ALA A 186 -7.05 -5.64 13.47
N SER A 187 -7.86 -5.04 14.35
CA SER A 187 -8.73 -5.75 15.30
C SER A 187 -10.09 -6.16 14.71
N ASN A 188 -10.41 -5.70 13.50
CA ASN A 188 -11.68 -5.96 12.80
C ASN A 188 -11.72 -7.30 12.04
N GLY A 189 -10.80 -8.23 12.35
CA GLY A 189 -10.75 -9.54 11.72
C GLY A 189 -11.97 -10.40 12.04
N ILE A 190 -12.48 -11.10 11.04
CA ILE A 190 -13.67 -11.95 11.14
C ILE A 190 -13.23 -13.41 11.23
N LEU A 191 -13.73 -14.13 12.24
CA LEU A 191 -13.44 -15.55 12.43
C LEU A 191 -14.38 -16.40 11.56
N VAL A 192 -13.80 -17.07 10.55
CA VAL A 192 -14.53 -17.91 9.60
C VAL A 192 -14.13 -19.38 9.73
N ARG A 193 -15.00 -20.28 9.25
CA ARG A 193 -14.73 -21.72 9.13
C ARG A 193 -14.88 -22.16 7.68
N ILE A 194 -13.95 -22.97 7.21
CA ILE A 194 -13.96 -23.55 5.86
C ILE A 194 -13.74 -25.05 6.01
N HIS A 195 -14.72 -25.83 5.57
CA HIS A 195 -14.65 -27.30 5.58
C HIS A 195 -13.66 -27.77 4.52
N ASP A 196 -12.70 -28.58 4.92
CA ASP A 196 -11.55 -28.96 4.09
C ASP A 196 -11.32 -30.47 3.99
N ASN A 197 -12.32 -31.28 4.38
CA ASN A 197 -12.29 -32.74 4.32
C ASN A 197 -11.83 -33.31 2.96
N GLU A 198 -12.21 -32.66 1.84
CA GLU A 198 -11.88 -33.15 0.49
C GLU A 198 -10.40 -32.95 0.12
N ILE A 199 -9.71 -32.00 0.76
CA ILE A 199 -8.26 -31.74 0.57
C ILE A 199 -7.41 -32.26 1.75
N CYS A 200 -8.04 -32.52 2.89
CA CYS A 200 -7.43 -32.97 4.13
C CYS A 200 -8.46 -33.85 4.90
N PRO A 201 -8.58 -35.15 4.61
CA PRO A 201 -9.64 -36.02 5.16
C PRO A 201 -9.75 -36.04 6.69
N GLU A 202 -8.61 -35.95 7.38
CA GLU A 202 -8.51 -35.88 8.84
C GLU A 202 -9.01 -34.54 9.45
N SER A 203 -9.39 -33.56 8.62
CA SER A 203 -9.78 -32.21 9.03
C SER A 203 -11.24 -31.92 8.73
N ASN A 204 -12.02 -31.61 9.78
CA ASN A 204 -13.42 -31.21 9.64
C ASN A 204 -13.58 -29.77 9.12
N TYR A 205 -12.70 -28.85 9.52
CA TYR A 205 -12.62 -27.49 9.01
C TYR A 205 -11.34 -26.79 9.49
N LYS A 206 -10.86 -25.81 8.73
CA LYS A 206 -9.91 -24.80 9.21
C LYS A 206 -10.68 -23.58 9.73
N SER A 207 -10.29 -23.10 10.91
CA SER A 207 -10.75 -21.80 11.45
C SER A 207 -9.73 -20.72 11.13
N LEU A 208 -10.14 -19.68 10.41
CA LEU A 208 -9.27 -18.59 9.98
C LEU A 208 -9.78 -17.27 10.54
N LEU A 209 -8.87 -16.42 11.02
CA LEU A 209 -9.16 -15.00 11.20
C LEU A 209 -8.77 -14.31 9.89
N ILE A 210 -9.72 -13.64 9.24
CA ILE A 210 -9.51 -12.98 7.95
C ILE A 210 -9.90 -11.50 7.98
N SER A 211 -9.35 -10.72 7.06
CA SER A 211 -9.65 -9.29 6.93
C SER A 211 -11.02 -9.04 6.28
N PRO A 212 -11.72 -7.94 6.64
CA PRO A 212 -12.87 -7.43 5.88
C PRO A 212 -12.57 -7.06 4.42
N ARG A 213 -11.32 -7.15 3.96
CA ARG A 213 -10.90 -6.88 2.56
C ARG A 213 -10.52 -8.13 1.76
N THR A 214 -10.33 -9.29 2.41
CA THR A 214 -9.74 -10.48 1.76
C THR A 214 -10.72 -11.17 0.82
N THR A 215 -10.26 -11.45 -0.39
CA THR A 215 -10.99 -12.12 -1.46
C THR A 215 -11.05 -13.63 -1.29
N VAL A 216 -12.02 -14.26 -1.95
CA VAL A 216 -12.16 -15.73 -2.02
C VAL A 216 -10.89 -16.40 -2.57
N GLY A 217 -10.25 -15.79 -3.57
CA GLY A 217 -8.98 -16.28 -4.13
C GLY A 217 -7.81 -16.29 -3.12
N GLU A 218 -7.66 -15.22 -2.33
CA GLU A 218 -6.66 -15.15 -1.26
C GLU A 218 -6.97 -16.14 -0.12
N VAL A 219 -8.25 -16.32 0.22
CA VAL A 219 -8.68 -17.32 1.21
C VAL A 219 -8.33 -18.75 0.75
N ILE A 220 -8.52 -19.09 -0.53
CA ILE A 220 -8.07 -20.38 -1.09
C ILE A 220 -6.55 -20.55 -0.90
N GLN A 221 -5.75 -19.54 -1.25
CA GLN A 221 -4.29 -19.58 -1.08
C GLN A 221 -3.89 -19.80 0.39
N LEU A 222 -4.56 -19.11 1.32
CA LEU A 222 -4.31 -19.25 2.76
C LEU A 222 -4.67 -20.66 3.29
N VAL A 223 -5.80 -21.23 2.85
CA VAL A 223 -6.18 -22.61 3.20
C VAL A 223 -5.17 -23.63 2.66
N LEU A 224 -4.76 -23.50 1.40
CA LEU A 224 -3.78 -24.40 0.78
C LEU A 224 -2.40 -24.30 1.45
N GLN A 225 -1.97 -23.09 1.82
CA GLN A 225 -0.73 -22.86 2.57
C GLN A 225 -0.76 -23.51 3.96
N ILE A 226 -1.91 -23.45 4.65
CA ILE A 226 -2.12 -24.11 5.95
C ILE A 226 -2.17 -25.65 5.80
N ALA A 227 -2.76 -26.15 4.72
CA ALA A 227 -2.76 -27.57 4.37
C ALA A 227 -1.41 -28.07 3.80
N ARG A 228 -0.43 -27.17 3.58
CA ARG A 228 0.87 -27.43 2.93
C ARG A 228 0.77 -27.98 1.50
N ILE A 229 -0.29 -27.57 0.79
CA ILE A 229 -0.55 -27.96 -0.60
C ILE A 229 0.08 -26.92 -1.53
N HIS A 230 1.26 -27.24 -2.07
CA HIS A 230 2.00 -26.36 -2.99
C HIS A 230 1.55 -26.49 -4.47
N SER A 231 0.27 -26.81 -4.70
CA SER A 231 -0.34 -26.86 -6.03
C SER A 231 -0.90 -25.50 -6.43
N SER A 232 -1.06 -25.25 -7.74
CA SER A 232 -1.68 -24.01 -8.22
C SER A 232 -3.13 -23.88 -7.73
N SER A 233 -3.44 -22.74 -7.11
CA SER A 233 -4.76 -22.40 -6.55
C SER A 233 -5.87 -22.29 -7.59
N ILE A 234 -5.54 -22.20 -8.89
CA ILE A 234 -6.50 -22.22 -10.00
C ILE A 234 -7.29 -23.54 -10.07
N ASN A 235 -6.76 -24.61 -9.48
CA ASN A 235 -7.38 -25.94 -9.40
C ASN A 235 -8.10 -26.15 -8.06
N TYR A 236 -8.61 -25.09 -7.44
CA TYR A 236 -9.40 -25.16 -6.20
C TYR A 236 -10.52 -24.13 -6.23
N ARG A 237 -11.63 -24.41 -5.54
CA ARG A 237 -12.80 -23.53 -5.40
C ARG A 237 -13.34 -23.56 -3.99
N LEU A 238 -13.98 -22.46 -3.58
CA LEU A 238 -14.87 -22.47 -2.41
C LEU A 238 -16.29 -22.63 -2.91
N MET A 239 -16.98 -23.63 -2.39
CA MET A 239 -18.38 -23.93 -2.69
C MET A 239 -19.23 -23.49 -1.50
N LEU A 240 -20.28 -22.71 -1.75
CA LEU A 240 -21.39 -22.57 -0.82
C LEU A 240 -22.27 -23.82 -0.97
N VAL A 241 -22.36 -24.63 0.09
CA VAL A 241 -23.11 -25.89 0.12
C VAL A 241 -24.26 -25.75 1.12
N ASP A 242 -25.45 -26.13 0.69
CA ASP A 242 -26.69 -26.24 1.46
C ASP A 242 -27.23 -27.68 1.31
N GLU A 243 -28.27 -28.07 2.05
CA GLU A 243 -28.77 -29.47 2.05
C GLU A 243 -29.26 -29.96 0.67
N ASN A 244 -29.61 -29.05 -0.23
CA ASN A 244 -30.26 -29.34 -1.51
C ASN A 244 -29.54 -28.74 -2.72
N ALA A 245 -28.44 -28.02 -2.53
CA ALA A 245 -27.77 -27.27 -3.59
C ALA A 245 -26.32 -26.91 -3.23
N GLU A 246 -25.49 -26.73 -4.26
CA GLU A 246 -24.15 -26.15 -4.14
C GLU A 246 -23.90 -25.13 -5.24
N ALA A 247 -23.09 -24.11 -4.93
CA ALA A 247 -22.73 -23.04 -5.86
C ALA A 247 -21.27 -22.63 -5.67
N GLU A 248 -20.54 -22.45 -6.78
CA GLU A 248 -19.19 -21.89 -6.77
C GLU A 248 -19.22 -20.44 -6.32
N ILE A 249 -18.31 -20.06 -5.42
CA ILE A 249 -18.14 -18.68 -4.96
C ILE A 249 -17.07 -18.01 -5.83
N PRO A 250 -17.39 -16.93 -6.58
CA PRO A 250 -16.43 -16.23 -7.43
C PRO A 250 -15.21 -15.68 -6.67
N LEU A 251 -14.03 -15.78 -7.30
CA LEU A 251 -12.73 -15.59 -6.66
C LEU A 251 -12.46 -14.14 -6.21
N GLU A 252 -13.03 -13.18 -6.94
CA GLU A 252 -12.85 -11.74 -6.74
C GLU A 252 -13.73 -11.14 -5.63
N LEU A 253 -14.70 -11.89 -5.11
CA LEU A 253 -15.59 -11.41 -4.05
C LEU A 253 -14.89 -11.42 -2.68
N VAL A 254 -15.21 -10.43 -1.87
CA VAL A 254 -14.76 -10.34 -0.47
C VAL A 254 -15.41 -11.46 0.35
N PHE A 255 -14.60 -12.42 0.80
CA PHE A 255 -15.08 -13.64 1.45
C PHE A 255 -15.86 -13.37 2.74
N SER A 256 -15.37 -12.43 3.55
CA SER A 256 -15.99 -12.06 4.83
C SER A 256 -17.40 -11.50 4.66
N ALA A 257 -17.68 -10.76 3.57
CA ALA A 257 -19.02 -10.28 3.26
C ALA A 257 -19.98 -11.42 2.93
N ILE A 258 -19.51 -12.46 2.22
CA ILE A 258 -20.29 -13.67 1.94
C ILE A 258 -20.54 -14.45 3.24
N TYR A 259 -19.50 -14.67 4.05
CA TYR A 259 -19.59 -15.45 5.29
C TYR A 259 -20.56 -14.85 6.30
N LEU A 260 -20.61 -13.51 6.42
CA LEU A 260 -21.56 -12.81 7.30
C LEU A 260 -23.01 -12.83 6.80
N ASN A 261 -23.27 -13.24 5.56
CA ASN A 261 -24.63 -13.38 4.99
C ASN A 261 -25.15 -14.83 5.00
N LEU A 262 -24.37 -15.80 5.48
CA LEU A 262 -24.78 -17.20 5.59
C LEU A 262 -25.93 -17.38 6.59
N LYS A 263 -26.92 -18.20 6.26
CA LYS A 263 -28.03 -18.52 7.18
C LYS A 263 -27.58 -19.61 8.16
N HIS A 264 -27.66 -19.31 9.46
CA HIS A 264 -27.05 -20.07 10.56
C HIS A 264 -27.74 -21.41 10.90
N SER A 265 -27.87 -22.35 9.96
CA SER A 265 -28.25 -23.74 10.26
C SER A 265 -27.65 -24.76 9.30
N THR A 266 -27.93 -24.64 7.99
CA THR A 266 -27.60 -25.67 6.99
C THR A 266 -26.36 -25.31 6.15
N GLN A 267 -26.14 -24.03 5.92
CA GLN A 267 -25.16 -23.52 4.95
C GLN A 267 -23.72 -23.65 5.45
N LYS A 268 -22.86 -24.21 4.61
CA LYS A 268 -21.43 -24.44 4.84
C LYS A 268 -20.62 -23.89 3.67
N ILE A 269 -19.38 -23.49 3.94
CA ILE A 269 -18.40 -23.26 2.88
C ILE A 269 -17.38 -24.40 2.91
N VAL A 270 -17.21 -25.04 1.75
CA VAL A 270 -16.32 -26.19 1.54
C VAL A 270 -15.26 -25.81 0.52
N ILE A 271 -13.99 -26.18 0.74
CA ILE A 271 -12.96 -26.11 -0.31
C ILE A 271 -12.92 -27.42 -1.10
N ARG A 272 -12.99 -27.31 -2.43
CA ARG A 272 -12.89 -28.40 -3.40
C ARG A 272 -11.76 -28.17 -4.39
N LYS A 273 -11.44 -29.20 -5.16
CA LYS A 273 -10.43 -29.22 -6.22
C LYS A 273 -11.09 -29.30 -7.60
#